data_AF-A0A7V7EB93-F1
#
_entry.id   AF-A0A7V7EB93-F1
#
_cell.length_a   1.000
_cell.length_b   1.000
_cell.length_c   1.000
_cell.angle_alpha   90.00
_cell.angle_beta   90.00
_cell.angle_gamma   90.00
#
_symmetry.space_group_name_H-M   'P 1'
#
loop_
_entity.id
_entity.type
_entity.pdbx_description
1 polymer ?
#
loop_
_entity_poly.entity_id
_entity_poly.type
_entity_poly.pdbx_seq_one_letter_code
_entity_poly.pdbx_strand_id
1 'polypeptide(L)' 'MIRNGQLEEHLRDVCISGMTLETLMNADAVSNAFEMKMAGMCGKFGQGMHVSGGGPHVRVRDVVVGGQE' A
#
# COMPACT_ATOMS: atom_id res chain seq x y z
N MET A 1 0.26 13.31 -4.59
CA MET A 1 1.29 13.84 -3.68
C MET A 1 0.64 14.39 -2.42
N ILE A 2 1.40 14.47 -1.31
CA ILE A 2 0.97 15.18 -0.09
C ILE A 2 1.99 16.28 0.20
N ARG A 3 1.54 17.54 0.33
CA ARG A 3 2.37 18.67 0.76
C ARG A 3 1.67 19.42 1.87
N ASN A 4 2.40 19.78 2.92
CA ASN A 4 1.87 20.52 4.08
C ASN A 4 0.59 19.91 4.68
N GLY A 5 0.48 18.57 4.65
CA GLY A 5 -0.67 17.84 5.19
C GLY A 5 -1.93 17.84 4.30
N GLN A 6 -1.84 18.30 3.05
CA GLN A 6 -2.96 18.32 2.10
C GLN A 6 -2.68 17.41 0.90
N LEU A 7 -3.74 16.84 0.32
CA LEU A 7 -3.69 16.09 -0.93
C LEU A 7 -3.53 17.07 -2.10
N GLU A 8 -2.66 16.72 -3.03
CA GLU A 8 -2.26 17.55 -4.16
C GLU A 8 -2.48 16.79 -5.49
N GLU A 9 -1.58 16.93 -6.47
CA GLU A 9 -1.70 16.27 -7.78
C GLU A 9 -1.70 14.74 -7.68
N HIS A 10 -2.44 14.12 -8.59
CA HIS A 10 -2.43 12.67 -8.77
C HIS A 10 -1.16 12.24 -9.51
N LEU A 11 -0.58 11.13 -9.07
CA LEU A 11 0.52 10.47 -9.75
C LEU A 11 -0.01 9.30 -10.58
N ARG A 12 0.65 8.99 -11.71
CA ARG A 12 0.35 7.83 -12.55
C ARG A 12 1.55 6.88 -12.55
N ASP A 13 1.29 5.61 -12.83
CA ASP A 13 2.31 4.60 -13.09
C ASP A 13 3.41 4.51 -12.02
N VAL A 14 3.00 4.54 -10.75
CA VAL A 14 3.90 4.37 -9.61
C VAL A 14 4.00 2.92 -9.18
N CYS A 15 5.20 2.50 -8.76
CA CYS A 15 5.41 1.24 -8.07
C CYS A 15 5.95 1.50 -6.65
N ILE A 16 5.60 0.62 -5.71
CA ILE A 16 6.14 0.65 -4.34
C ILE A 16 6.98 -0.61 -4.17
N SER A 17 8.21 -0.47 -3.69
CA SER A 17 9.14 -1.57 -3.49
C SER A 17 9.89 -1.43 -2.16
N GLY A 18 10.32 -2.55 -1.59
CA GLY A 18 11.06 -2.58 -0.33
C GLY A 18 11.02 -3.94 0.35
N MET A 19 11.80 -4.06 1.42
CA MET A 19 11.76 -5.24 2.29
C MET A 19 10.51 -5.16 3.17
N THR A 20 9.70 -6.22 3.17
CA THR A 20 8.39 -6.23 3.86
C THR A 20 8.52 -5.92 5.36
N LEU A 21 9.48 -6.55 6.05
CA LEU A 21 9.63 -6.36 7.50
C LEU A 21 10.11 -4.96 7.87
N GLU A 22 10.98 -4.36 7.05
CA GLU A 22 11.43 -2.97 7.25
C GLU A 22 10.28 -1.99 7.01
N THR A 23 9.47 -2.24 5.97
CA THR A 23 8.28 -1.44 5.67
C THR A 23 7.29 -1.47 6.82
N LEU A 24 7.06 -2.65 7.43
CA LEU A 24 6.20 -2.80 8.60
C LEU A 24 6.77 -2.09 9.83
N MET A 25 8.09 -2.17 10.06
CA MET A 25 8.77 -1.44 11.13
C MET A 25 8.70 0.09 10.95
N ASN A 26 8.63 0.57 9.70
CA ASN A 26 8.51 1.98 9.37
C ASN A 26 7.08 2.53 9.49
N ALA A 27 6.09 1.68 9.76
CA ALA A 27 4.72 2.12 10.01
C ALA A 27 4.62 2.83 11.37
N ASP A 28 4.12 4.07 11.37
CA ASP A 28 4.06 4.91 12.59
C ASP A 28 2.66 5.41 12.94
N ALA A 29 1.68 5.18 12.07
CA ALA A 29 0.28 5.46 12.33
C ALA A 29 -0.64 4.45 11.62
N VAL A 30 -1.72 4.08 12.30
CA VAL A 30 -2.74 3.16 11.82
C VAL A 30 -4.10 3.78 12.13
N SER A 31 -4.96 3.91 11.12
CA SER A 31 -6.31 4.46 11.32
C SER A 31 -7.23 3.44 11.99
N ASN A 32 -8.33 3.92 12.56
CA ASN A 32 -9.44 3.08 13.03
C ASN A 32 -10.44 2.73 11.90
N ALA A 33 -10.23 3.25 10.69
CA ALA A 33 -11.10 3.05 9.54
C ALA A 33 -10.74 1.74 8.81
N PHE A 34 -11.11 0.62 9.42
CA PHE A 34 -10.82 -0.71 8.89
C PHE A 34 -11.89 -1.17 7.89
N GLU A 35 -11.48 -1.57 6.68
CA GLU A 35 -12.39 -2.12 5.66
C GLU A 35 -11.80 -3.32 4.92
N MET A 36 -12.63 -4.34 4.66
CA MET A 36 -12.28 -5.53 3.87
C MET A 36 -12.93 -5.48 2.49
N LYS A 37 -12.42 -4.57 1.64
CA LYS A 37 -13.01 -4.28 0.31
C LYS A 37 -12.11 -4.67 -0.87
N MET A 38 -11.08 -5.48 -0.66
CA MET A 38 -10.16 -5.93 -1.72
C MET A 38 -10.39 -7.42 -2.05
N ALA A 39 -11.60 -7.77 -2.47
CA ALA A 39 -11.86 -9.10 -3.01
C ALA A 39 -11.10 -9.29 -4.33
N GLY A 40 -10.52 -10.48 -4.55
CA GLY A 40 -9.70 -10.74 -5.73
C GLY A 40 -9.18 -12.16 -5.82
N MET A 41 -8.08 -12.34 -6.56
CA MET A 41 -7.43 -13.62 -6.80
C MET A 41 -5.96 -13.56 -6.35
N CYS A 42 -5.49 -14.59 -5.65
CA CYS A 42 -4.08 -14.77 -5.33
C CYS A 42 -3.52 -15.96 -6.11
N GLY A 43 -2.28 -15.81 -6.60
CA GLY A 43 -1.59 -16.82 -7.40
C GLY A 43 -0.39 -17.42 -6.67
N LYS A 44 -0.25 -18.75 -6.69
CA LYS A 44 0.95 -19.45 -6.20
C LYS A 44 1.22 -20.70 -7.03
N PHE A 45 2.43 -20.82 -7.60
CA PHE A 45 2.84 -21.97 -8.44
C PHE A 45 1.81 -22.35 -9.52
N GLY A 46 1.24 -21.35 -10.21
CA GLY A 46 0.24 -21.56 -11.26
C GLY A 46 -1.19 -21.81 -10.77
N GLN A 47 -1.42 -21.92 -9.46
CA GLN A 47 -2.76 -22.03 -8.88
C GLN A 47 -3.31 -20.64 -8.57
N GLY A 48 -4.53 -20.34 -9.01
CA GLY A 48 -5.27 -19.13 -8.65
C GLY A 48 -6.42 -19.46 -7.70
N MET A 49 -6.56 -18.72 -6.61
CA MET A 49 -7.65 -18.88 -5.64
C MET A 49 -8.31 -17.55 -5.32
N HIS A 50 -9.63 -17.58 -5.13
CA HIS A 50 -10.38 -16.45 -4.62
C HIS A 50 -9.92 -16.13 -3.21
N VAL A 51 -9.57 -14.86 -2.99
CA VAL A 51 -9.18 -14.33 -1.70
C VAL A 51 -9.92 -13.02 -1.43
N SER A 52 -9.92 -12.59 -0.19
CA SER A 52 -10.30 -11.25 0.20
C SER A 52 -9.15 -10.59 0.96
N GLY A 53 -9.10 -9.27 0.92
CA GLY A 53 -8.10 -8.46 1.57
C GLY A 53 -8.68 -7.12 2.01
N GLY A 54 -7.88 -6.41 2.79
CA GLY A 54 -8.22 -5.10 3.30
C GLY A 54 -7.43 -4.78 4.55
N GLY A 55 -7.80 -3.68 5.19
CA GLY A 55 -7.09 -3.13 6.32
C GLY A 55 -7.48 -1.69 6.58
N PRO A 56 -6.90 -1.07 7.61
CA PRO A 56 -7.01 0.36 7.82
C PRO A 56 -6.09 1.12 6.87
N HIS A 57 -6.18 2.45 6.88
CA HIS A 57 -5.11 3.28 6.33
C HIS A 57 -3.88 3.18 7.23
N VAL A 58 -2.71 2.96 6.63
CA VAL A 58 -1.43 2.88 7.33
C VAL A 58 -0.49 3.94 6.77
N ARG A 59 0.20 4.67 7.65
CA ARG A 59 1.27 5.58 7.26
C ARG A 59 2.61 4.89 7.45
N VAL A 60 3.40 4.84 6.39
CA VAL A 60 4.78 4.34 6.38
C VAL A 60 5.71 5.53 6.15
N ARG A 61 6.67 5.74 7.06
CA ARG A 61 7.56 6.91 7.00
C ARG A 61 8.58 6.84 5.87
N ASP A 62 9.02 5.63 5.52
CA ASP A 62 10.05 5.41 4.52
C ASP A 62 9.77 4.12 3.73
N VAL A 63 9.61 4.29 2.41
CA VAL A 63 9.41 3.25 1.41
C VAL A 63 9.83 3.78 0.04
N VAL A 64 10.36 2.92 -0.82
CA VAL A 64 10.74 3.32 -2.18
C VAL A 64 9.49 3.44 -3.04
N VAL A 65 9.29 4.61 -3.65
CA VAL A 65 8.26 4.86 -4.65
C VAL A 65 8.95 5.11 -5.99
N GLY A 66 8.80 4.17 -6.93
CA GLY A 66 9.28 4.31 -8.30
C GLY A 66 8.22 4.96 -9.21
N GLY A 67 8.67 5.76 -10.17
CA GLY A 67 7.85 6.44 -11.16
C GLY A 67 8.75 7.13 -12.20
N GLN A 68 8.16 7.63 -13.28
CA GLN A 68 8.87 8.48 -14.25
C GLN A 68 8.73 9.95 -13.84
N GLU A 69 9.75 10.76 -14.13
CA GLU A 69 9.65 12.24 -14.05
C GLU A 69 8.64 12.79 -15.07
#